data_AF-A0A8X6V4G3-F1
#
_entry.id   AF-A0A8X6V4G3-F1
#
_cell.length_a   1.000
_cell.length_b   1.000
_cell.length_c   1.000
_cell.angle_alpha   90.00
_cell.angle_beta   90.00
_cell.angle_gamma   90.00
#
_symmetry.space_group_name_H-M   'P 1'
#
loop_
_entity.id
_entity.type
_entity.pdbx_description
1 polymer ?
#
loop_
_entity_poly.entity_id
_entity_poly.type
_entity_poly.pdbx_seq_one_letter_code
_entity_poly.pdbx_strand_id
1 'polypeptide(L)'
;MSWPIRYVIKRHKERGSTSNDLRSGRPKKLSLRMKRHITREASKNPFVSAITLANDAASTSAVQICARNVLHDAHIYRRSPRKKSLITERN
;
A
#
# COMPACT_ATOMS: atom_id res chain seq x y z
N MET A 1 -23.02 -21.16 -6.53
CA MET A 1 -23.97 -20.29 -7.25
C MET A 1 -23.78 -20.49 -8.74
N SER A 2 -24.71 -21.15 -9.41
CA SER A 2 -24.71 -21.37 -10.87
C SER A 2 -25.34 -20.15 -11.56
N TRP A 3 -24.71 -19.64 -12.61
CA TRP A 3 -25.25 -18.54 -13.41
C TRP A 3 -26.24 -19.07 -14.46
N PRO A 4 -27.26 -18.29 -14.84
CA PRO A 4 -28.12 -18.65 -15.96
C PRO A 4 -27.32 -18.78 -17.27
N ILE A 5 -27.58 -19.81 -18.06
CA ILE A 5 -26.90 -20.11 -19.34
C ILE A 5 -26.92 -18.88 -20.29
N ARG A 6 -28.04 -18.16 -20.34
CA ARG A 6 -28.18 -16.91 -21.10
C ARG A 6 -27.12 -15.85 -20.76
N TYR A 7 -26.75 -15.74 -19.48
CA TYR A 7 -25.77 -14.75 -19.02
C TYR A 7 -24.35 -15.15 -19.40
N VAL A 8 -24.05 -16.45 -19.33
CA VAL A 8 -22.77 -17.03 -19.76
C VAL A 8 -22.56 -16.81 -21.26
N ILE A 9 -23.57 -17.09 -22.09
CA ILE A 9 -23.51 -16.87 -23.55
C ILE A 9 -23.31 -15.37 -23.86
N LYS A 10 -24.06 -14.48 -23.20
CA LYS A 10 -23.91 -13.04 -23.38
C LYS A 10 -22.51 -12.55 -23.01
N ARG A 11 -21.99 -12.93 -21.83
CA ARG A 11 -20.63 -12.55 -21.39
C ARG A 11 -19.55 -13.10 -22.33
N HIS A 12 -19.70 -14.32 -22.82
CA HIS A 12 -18.76 -14.90 -23.77
C HIS A 12 -18.76 -14.15 -25.11
N LYS A 13 -19.93 -13.75 -25.62
CA LYS A 13 -20.01 -12.92 -26.84
C LYS A 13 -19.37 -11.54 -26.66
N GLU A 14 -19.49 -10.92 -25.48
CA GLU A 14 -18.96 -9.58 -25.20
C GLU A 14 -17.45 -9.56 -24.87
N ARG A 15 -16.99 -10.50 -24.04
CA ARG A 15 -15.61 -10.52 -23.48
C ARG A 15 -14.74 -11.64 -24.03
N GLY A 16 -15.29 -12.59 -24.79
CA GLY A 16 -14.58 -13.78 -25.26
C GLY A 16 -14.25 -14.80 -24.15
N SER A 17 -14.67 -14.56 -22.91
CA SER A 17 -14.31 -15.39 -21.75
C SER A 17 -15.52 -15.74 -20.88
N THR A 18 -15.52 -16.95 -20.34
CA THR A 18 -16.50 -17.43 -19.34
C THR A 18 -16.01 -17.25 -17.91
N SER A 19 -14.75 -16.85 -17.71
CA SER A 19 -14.15 -16.61 -16.40
C SER A 19 -14.82 -15.44 -15.68
N ASN A 20 -14.92 -15.54 -14.36
CA ASN A 20 -15.39 -14.44 -13.53
C ASN A 20 -14.31 -13.37 -13.40
N ASP A 21 -14.68 -12.12 -13.65
CA ASP A 21 -13.82 -10.98 -13.43
C ASP A 21 -13.67 -10.77 -11.92
N LEU A 22 -12.48 -10.34 -11.51
CA LEU A 22 -12.26 -9.89 -10.14
C LEU A 22 -13.13 -8.66 -9.88
N ARG A 23 -13.92 -8.70 -8.81
CA ARG A 23 -14.71 -7.53 -8.40
C ARG A 23 -13.79 -6.42 -7.93
N SER A 24 -13.97 -5.21 -8.45
CA SER A 24 -13.34 -4.03 -7.89
C SER A 24 -13.95 -3.71 -6.53
N GLY A 25 -13.13 -3.68 -5.49
CA GLY A 25 -13.54 -3.25 -4.15
C GLY A 25 -13.61 -1.73 -4.01
N ARG A 26 -13.90 -1.26 -2.79
CA ARG A 26 -13.86 0.17 -2.45
C ARG A 26 -12.43 0.74 -2.67
N PRO A 27 -12.28 1.95 -3.23
CA PRO A 27 -10.98 2.59 -3.33
C PRO A 27 -10.32 2.73 -1.95
N LYS A 28 -9.00 2.57 -1.91
CA LYS A 28 -8.22 2.67 -0.67
C LYS A 28 -8.22 4.12 -0.18
N LYS A 29 -8.25 4.30 1.15
CA LYS A 29 -8.22 5.62 1.80
C LYS A 29 -6.93 6.41 1.51
N LEU A 30 -5.82 5.70 1.31
CA LEU A 30 -4.51 6.28 1.00
C LEU A 30 -4.26 6.25 -0.51
N SER A 31 -3.97 7.42 -1.08
CA SER A 31 -3.46 7.53 -2.45
C SER A 31 -2.05 6.94 -2.56
N LEU A 32 -1.64 6.57 -3.78
CA LEU A 32 -0.29 6.05 -4.03
C LEU A 32 0.80 7.05 -3.63
N ARG A 33 0.57 8.35 -3.87
CA ARG A 33 1.50 9.43 -3.51
C ARG A 33 1.74 9.49 -2.00
N MET A 34 0.67 9.41 -1.22
CA MET A 34 0.77 9.42 0.25
C MET A 34 1.51 8.21 0.78
N LYS A 35 1.26 7.02 0.23
CA LYS A 35 2.01 5.81 0.61
C LYS A 35 3.50 5.98 0.37
N ARG A 36 3.87 6.46 -0.83
CA ARG A 36 5.27 6.73 -1.19
C ARG A 36 5.92 7.75 -0.26
N HIS A 37 5.19 8.80 0.10
CA HIS A 37 5.66 9.80 1.05
C HIS A 37 5.96 9.17 2.42
N ILE A 38 5.01 8.42 2.98
CA ILE A 38 5.16 7.72 4.27
C ILE A 38 6.37 6.77 4.24
N THR A 39 6.49 5.93 3.20
CA THR A 39 7.62 4.98 3.10
C THR A 39 8.96 5.68 2.95
N ARG A 40 9.00 6.82 2.24
CA ARG A 40 10.23 7.58 2.01
C ARG A 40 10.69 8.27 3.29
N GLU A 41 9.79 8.95 4.00
CA GLU A 41 10.15 9.63 5.24
C GLU A 41 10.53 8.63 6.34
N ALA A 42 9.80 7.51 6.47
CA ALA A 42 10.17 6.43 7.40
C ALA A 42 11.53 5.81 7.05
N SER A 43 11.85 5.71 5.76
CA SER A 43 13.16 5.24 5.32
C SER A 43 14.26 6.25 5.67
N LYS A 44 14.00 7.55 5.48
CA LYS A 44 14.97 8.60 5.77
C LYS A 44 15.29 8.67 7.27
N ASN A 45 14.27 8.63 8.12
CA ASN A 45 14.42 8.63 9.57
C ASN A 45 13.55 7.52 10.20
N PRO A 46 14.15 6.39 10.63
CA PRO A 46 13.41 5.26 11.16
C PRO A 46 12.79 5.52 12.54
N PHE A 47 13.14 6.63 13.21
CA PHE A 47 12.61 6.95 14.54
C PHE A 47 11.30 7.73 14.52
N VAL A 48 10.90 8.24 13.35
CA VAL A 48 9.65 9.00 13.19
C VAL A 48 8.45 8.10 13.46
N SER A 49 7.47 8.64 14.20
CA SER A 49 6.28 7.86 14.56
C SER A 49 5.30 7.76 13.39
N ALA A 50 4.56 6.65 13.31
CA ALA A 50 3.55 6.48 12.26
C ALA A 50 2.47 7.59 12.29
N ILE A 51 2.19 8.14 13.48
CA ILE A 51 1.22 9.24 13.67
C ILE A 51 1.76 10.54 13.06
N THR A 52 3.02 10.88 13.33
CA THR A 52 3.65 12.08 12.75
C THR A 52 3.72 11.97 11.22
N LEU A 53 4.16 10.83 10.68
CA LEU A 53 4.15 10.56 9.24
C LEU A 53 2.76 10.64 8.60
N ALA A 54 1.73 10.20 9.34
CA ALA A 54 0.36 10.27 8.86
C ALA A 54 -0.13 11.72 8.80
N ASN A 55 0.14 12.50 9.85
CA ASN A 55 -0.23 13.92 9.92
C ASN A 55 0.46 14.73 8.82
N ASP A 56 1.74 14.45 8.55
CA ASP A 56 2.50 15.09 7.47
C ASP A 56 1.93 14.76 6.08
N ALA A 57 1.42 13.54 5.90
CA ALA A 57 0.80 13.11 4.65
C ALA A 57 -0.63 13.66 4.47
N ALA A 58 -1.42 13.70 5.55
CA ALA A 58 -2.76 14.29 5.60
C ALA A 58 -3.30 14.36 7.04
N SER A 59 -3.97 15.45 7.39
CA SER A 59 -4.51 15.73 8.73
C SER A 59 -5.76 14.91 9.12
N THR A 60 -6.13 13.85 8.40
CA THR A 60 -7.36 13.07 8.66
C THR A 60 -7.08 11.85 9.55
N SER A 61 -7.87 11.64 10.61
CA SER A 61 -7.74 10.51 11.55
C SER A 61 -7.71 9.12 10.88
N ALA A 62 -8.43 8.95 9.76
CA ALA A 62 -8.47 7.70 9.01
C ALA A 62 -7.12 7.33 8.36
N VAL A 63 -6.20 8.29 8.19
CA VAL A 63 -4.88 8.12 7.58
C VAL A 63 -3.88 7.52 8.57
N GLN A 64 -4.04 7.79 9.87
CA GLN A 64 -3.14 7.32 10.92
C GLN A 64 -3.10 5.79 11.04
N ILE A 65 -4.26 5.14 11.08
CA ILE A 65 -4.36 3.67 11.12
C ILE A 65 -3.76 3.07 9.83
N CYS A 66 -4.03 3.69 8.69
CA CYS A 66 -3.53 3.20 7.41
C CYS A 66 -2.01 3.37 7.25
N ALA A 67 -1.40 4.37 7.87
CA ALA A 67 0.06 4.58 7.81
C ALA A 67 0.84 3.41 8.43
N ARG A 68 0.36 2.84 9.55
CA ARG A 68 0.99 1.66 10.17
C ARG A 68 0.95 0.44 9.26
N ASN A 69 -0.17 0.22 8.58
CA ASN A 69 -0.31 -0.87 7.61
C ASN A 69 0.65 -0.67 6.42
N VAL A 70 0.81 0.57 5.94
CA VAL A 70 1.78 0.87 4.88
C VAL A 70 3.21 0.57 5.30
N LEU A 71 3.60 0.89 6.53
CA LEU A 71 4.92 0.55 7.06
C LEU A 71 5.11 -0.96 7.19
N HIS A 72 4.07 -1.67 7.64
CA HIS A 72 4.07 -3.12 7.73
C HIS A 72 4.21 -3.79 6.35
N ASP A 73 3.45 -3.32 5.35
CA ASP A 73 3.53 -3.77 3.94
C ASP A 73 4.90 -3.47 3.33
N ALA A 74 5.56 -2.39 3.77
CA ALA A 74 6.91 -2.02 3.36
C ALA A 74 8.02 -2.72 4.17
N HIS A 75 7.66 -3.67 5.06
CA HIS A 75 8.59 -4.38 5.94
C HIS A 75 9.41 -3.49 6.89
N ILE A 76 8.88 -2.32 7.25
CA ILE A 76 9.49 -1.38 8.21
C ILE A 76 8.85 -1.60 9.58
N TYR A 77 9.38 -2.57 10.32
CA TYR A 77 8.82 -2.97 11.63
C TYR A 77 9.44 -2.26 12.82
N ARG A 78 10.72 -1.89 12.71
CA ARG A 78 11.54 -1.45 13.83
C ARG A 78 12.04 -0.04 13.62
N ARG A 79 12.05 0.73 14.72
CA ARG A 79 12.74 2.00 14.81
C ARG A 79 14.20 1.76 15.22
N SER A 80 14.94 1.07 14.37
CA SER A 80 16.35 0.80 14.61
C SER A 80 17.23 1.73 13.78
N PRO A 81 18.39 2.15 14.31
CA PRO A 81 19.40 2.80 13.48
C PRO A 81 19.68 1.94 12.26
N ARG A 82 19.85 2.58 11.10
CA ARG A 82 20.35 1.88 9.93
C ARG A 82 21.75 1.37 10.25
N LYS A 83 22.07 0.15 9.81
CA LYS A 83 23.46 -0.29 9.76
C LYS A 83 24.19 0.74 8.89
N LYS A 84 25.14 1.47 9.49
CA LYS A 84 26.09 2.22 8.68
C LYS A 84 26.78 1.17 7.81
N SER A 85 26.81 1.37 6.50
CA SER A 85 27.81 0.66 5.70
C SER A 85 29.14 0.98 6.37
N LEU A 86 29.90 -0.04 6.76
CA LEU A 86 31.25 0.17 7.25
C LEU A 86 31.89 1.12 6.24
N ILE A 87 32.32 2.28 6.72
CA ILE A 87 33.15 3.17 5.93
C ILE A 87 34.40 2.33 5.72
N THR A 88 34.49 1.62 4.59
CA THR A 88 35.76 1.09 4.16
C THR A 88 36.57 2.32 3.84
N GLU A 89 37.62 2.57 4.61
CA GLU A 89 38.65 3.55 4.28
C GLU A 89 39.01 3.32 2.80
N ARG A 90 38.62 4.25 1.94
CA ARG A 90 39.25 4.44 0.65
C ARG A 90 39.96 5.78 0.77
N ASN A 91 41.29 5.70 0.75
CA ASN A 91 42.23 6.82 0.60
C ASN A 91 41.74 7.82 -0.45
#